data_AF-A0A1B1RZU6-F1
#
_entry.id   AF-A0A1B1RZU6-F1
#
_cell.length_a   1.000
_cell.length_b   1.000
_cell.length_c   1.000
_cell.angle_alpha   90.00
_cell.angle_beta   90.00
_cell.angle_gamma   90.00
#
_symmetry.space_group_name_H-M   'P 1'
#
loop_
_entity.id
_entity.type
_entity.pdbx_description
1 polymer ?
#
loop_
_entity_poly.entity_id
_entity_poly.type
_entity_poly.pdbx_seq_one_letter_code
_entity_poly.pdbx_strand_id
1 'polypeptide(L)'
;MNLKFIQGVAIALLSITALTFLLFGYLEVAVLFMTLLFMLTNSFRYRHMKEKGMHREAKWMLGMSITFGVLFFVVLAVILV
;
A
#
# COMPACT_ATOMS: atom_id res chain seq x y z
N MET A 1 -15.86 15.12 -0.26
CA MET A 1 -15.81 13.86 0.52
C MET A 1 -14.69 13.94 1.55
N ASN A 2 -14.88 13.35 2.73
CA ASN A 2 -13.86 13.31 3.78
C ASN A 2 -12.64 12.49 3.30
N LEU A 3 -11.42 13.03 3.45
CA LEU A 3 -10.19 12.35 3.02
C LEU A 3 -10.03 10.97 3.68
N LYS A 4 -10.44 10.83 4.94
CA LYS A 4 -10.42 9.53 5.66
C LYS A 4 -11.35 8.49 5.02
N PHE A 5 -12.48 8.94 4.47
CA PHE A 5 -13.42 8.08 3.77
C PHE A 5 -12.83 7.59 2.44
N ILE A 6 -12.22 8.49 1.66
CA ILE A 6 -11.54 8.13 0.41
C ILE A 6 -10.43 7.11 0.67
N GLN A 7 -9.65 7.31 1.74
CA GLN A 7 -8.60 6.37 2.16
C GLN A 7 -9.17 5.00 2.51
N GLY A 8 -10.24 4.95 3.31
CA GLY A 8 -10.91 3.70 3.68
C GLY A 8 -11.44 2.92 2.48
N VAL A 9 -12.10 3.62 1.54
CA VAL A 9 -12.61 3.00 0.30
C VAL A 9 -11.46 2.47 -0.56
N ALA A 10 -10.38 3.24 -0.74
CA ALA A 10 -9.23 2.81 -1.52
C ALA A 10 -8.55 1.55 -0.93
N ILE A 11 -8.38 1.51 0.39
CA ILE A 11 -7.82 0.34 1.10
C ILE A 11 -8.74 -0.87 0.94
N ALA A 12 -10.05 -0.69 1.10
CA ALA A 12 -11.01 -1.78 0.99
C ALA A 12 -10.99 -2.39 -0.42
N LEU A 13 -11.05 -1.55 -1.45
CA LEU A 13 -11.00 -1.99 -2.84
C LEU A 13 -9.70 -2.74 -3.15
N LEU A 14 -8.54 -2.16 -2.80
CA LEU A 14 -7.25 -2.81 -3.04
C LEU A 14 -7.09 -4.13 -2.28
N SER A 15 -7.59 -4.21 -1.05
CA SER A 15 -7.59 -5.45 -0.26
C SER A 15 -8.44 -6.54 -0.91
N ILE A 16 -9.66 -6.19 -1.35
CA ILE A 16 -10.56 -7.12 -2.04
C ILE A 16 -9.92 -7.58 -3.34
N THR A 17 -9.41 -6.66 -4.16
CA THR A 17 -8.74 -6.99 -5.43
C THR A 17 -7.54 -7.92 -5.22
N ALA A 18 -6.65 -7.61 -4.28
CA ALA A 18 -5.50 -8.44 -3.96
C ALA A 18 -5.93 -9.85 -3.53
N LEU A 19 -6.95 -9.95 -2.66
CA LEU A 19 -7.48 -11.23 -2.20
C LEU A 19 -8.13 -12.03 -3.33
N THR A 20 -8.87 -11.38 -4.23
CA THR A 20 -9.48 -12.04 -5.39
C THR A 20 -8.42 -12.67 -6.29
N PHE A 21 -7.36 -11.92 -6.62
CA PHE A 21 -6.27 -12.47 -7.43
C PHE A 21 -5.51 -13.59 -6.72
N LEU A 22 -5.32 -13.48 -5.40
CA LEU A 22 -4.71 -14.54 -4.59
C LEU A 22 -5.54 -15.82 -4.64
N LEU A 23 -6.86 -15.73 -4.45
CA LEU A 23 -7.77 -16.89 -4.46
C LEU A 23 -7.85 -17.57 -5.83
N PHE A 24 -7.68 -16.81 -6.91
CA PHE A 24 -7.64 -17.35 -8.27
C PHE A 24 -6.25 -17.80 -8.72
N GLY A 25 -5.25 -17.74 -7.84
CA GLY A 25 -3.89 -18.23 -8.13
C GLY A 25 -3.03 -17.27 -8.97
N TYR A 26 -3.51 -16.06 -9.26
CA TYR A 26 -2.74 -15.02 -9.95
C TYR A 26 -1.78 -14.32 -8.98
N LEU A 27 -0.78 -15.06 -8.50
CA LEU A 27 0.10 -14.65 -7.40
C LEU A 27 0.87 -13.35 -7.70
N GLU A 28 1.39 -13.19 -8.91
CA GLU A 28 2.16 -11.99 -9.29
C GLU A 28 1.30 -10.73 -9.23
N VAL A 29 0.09 -10.79 -9.78
CA VAL A 29 -0.89 -9.69 -9.74
C VAL A 29 -1.36 -9.45 -8.31
N ALA A 30 -1.58 -10.49 -7.52
CA ALA A 30 -1.91 -10.35 -6.11
C ALA A 30 -0.80 -9.61 -5.33
N VAL A 31 0.48 -9.95 -5.57
CA VAL A 31 1.64 -9.28 -4.98
C VAL A 31 1.74 -7.82 -5.46
N LEU A 32 1.45 -7.54 -6.73
CA LEU A 32 1.39 -6.18 -7.25
C LEU A 32 0.37 -5.31 -6.48
N PHE A 33 -0.84 -5.82 -6.27
CA PHE A 33 -1.84 -5.10 -5.48
C PHE A 33 -1.51 -5.03 -3.99
N MET A 34 -0.88 -6.07 -3.41
CA MET A 34 -0.42 -6.04 -2.01
C MET A 34 0.67 -4.99 -1.79
N THR A 35 1.64 -4.85 -2.70
CA THR A 35 2.69 -3.82 -2.60
C THR A 35 2.09 -2.42 -2.68
N LEU A 36 1.12 -2.20 -3.58
CA LEU A 36 0.36 -0.95 -3.66
C LEU A 36 -0.44 -0.66 -2.38
N LEU A 37 -1.10 -1.67 -1.82
CA LEU A 37 -1.82 -1.56 -0.56
C LEU A 37 -0.90 -1.17 0.61
N PHE A 38 0.27 -1.80 0.71
CA PHE A 38 1.25 -1.46 1.74
C PHE A 38 1.84 -0.06 1.56
N MET A 39 2.10 0.37 0.33
CA MET A 39 2.55 1.74 0.05
C MET A 39 1.53 2.78 0.58
N LEU A 40 0.25 2.60 0.25
CA LEU A 40 -0.81 3.54 0.63
C LEU A 40 -1.08 3.52 2.13
N THR A 41 -1.23 2.35 2.74
CA THR A 41 -1.50 2.21 4.18
C THR A 41 -0.37 2.80 5.02
N ASN A 42 0.90 2.56 4.66
CA ASN A 42 2.04 3.15 5.36
C ASN A 42 2.13 4.68 5.14
N SER A 43 1.75 5.18 3.95
CA SER A 43 1.65 6.63 3.71
C SER A 43 0.61 7.31 4.61
N PHE A 44 -0.54 6.67 4.84
CA PHE A 44 -1.56 7.20 5.74
C PHE A 44 -1.13 7.11 7.21
N ARG A 45 -0.49 6.00 7.60
CA ARG A 45 0.11 5.85 8.93
C ARG A 45 1.17 6.92 9.20
N TYR A 46 2.00 7.24 8.21
CA TYR A 46 2.97 8.34 8.31
C TYR A 46 2.29 9.67 8.64
N ARG A 47 1.27 10.06 7.87
CA ARG A 47 0.55 11.33 8.10
C ARG A 47 -0.09 11.37 9.48
N HIS A 48 -0.81 10.31 9.85
CA HIS A 48 -1.47 10.19 11.15
C HIS A 48 -0.49 10.23 12.33
N MET A 49 0.65 9.55 12.23
CA MET A 49 1.69 9.56 13.26
C MET A 49 2.37 10.92 13.38
N LYS A 50 2.62 11.59 12.24
CA LYS A 50 3.19 12.94 12.21
C LYS A 50 2.27 13.96 12.89
N GLU A 51 0.96 13.89 12.63
CA GLU A 51 -0.05 14.73 13.28
C GLU A 51 -0.11 14.52 14.81
N LYS A 52 0.25 13.32 15.29
CA LYS A 52 0.32 12.98 16.72
C LYS A 52 1.66 13.28 17.39
N GLY A 53 2.64 13.88 16.68
CA GLY A 53 3.98 14.13 17.22
C GLY A 53 4.88 12.88 17.33
N MET A 54 4.47 11.75 16.76
CA MET A 54 5.23 10.49 16.76
C MET A 54 6.32 10.51 15.67
N HIS A 55 7.30 11.40 15.81
CA HIS A 55 8.27 11.71 14.74
C HIS A 55 9.13 10.52 14.30
N ARG A 56 9.53 9.66 15.24
CA ARG A 56 10.39 8.49 14.93
C ARG A 56 9.61 7.43 14.17
N GLU A 57 8.42 7.09 14.65
CA GLU A 57 7.53 6.10 14.03
C GLU A 57 7.04 6.58 12.66
N ALA A 58 6.75 7.88 12.54
CA ALA A 58 6.41 8.50 11.26
C ALA A 58 7.54 8.31 10.23
N LYS A 59 8.81 8.55 10.58
CA LYS A 59 9.94 8.30 9.67
C LYS A 59 10.03 6.84 9.24
N TRP A 60 9.80 5.90 10.15
CA TRP A 60 9.75 4.47 9.80
C TRP A 60 8.63 4.16 8.81
N MET A 61 7.42 4.69 9.02
CA MET A 61 6.30 4.49 8.09
C MET A 61 6.56 5.13 6.73
N LEU A 62 7.25 6.27 6.68
CA LEU A 62 7.68 6.88 5.43
C LEU A 62 8.67 5.98 4.68
N GLY A 63 9.67 5.45 5.39
CA GLY A 63 10.61 4.48 4.81
C GLY A 63 9.90 3.26 4.23
N MET A 64 8.97 2.66 4.98
CA MET A 64 8.18 1.52 4.50
C MET A 64 7.34 1.86 3.27
N SER A 65 6.69 3.03 3.25
CA SER A 65 5.92 3.49 2.08
C SER A 65 6.80 3.57 0.83
N ILE A 66 7.99 4.18 0.95
CA ILE A 66 8.95 4.29 -0.17
C ILE A 66 9.41 2.92 -0.62
N THR A 67 9.77 2.02 0.29
CA THR A 67 10.19 0.65 -0.04
C THR A 67 9.12 -0.08 -0.84
N PHE A 68 7.87 -0.04 -0.40
CA PHE A 68 6.76 -0.66 -1.13
C PHE A 68 6.43 0.05 -2.44
N GLY A 69 6.66 1.37 -2.52
CA GLY A 69 6.65 2.14 -3.76
C GLY A 69 7.63 1.60 -4.79
N VAL A 70 8.89 1.39 -4.40
CA VAL A 70 9.91 0.81 -5.27
C VAL A 70 9.56 -0.63 -5.65
N LEU A 71 9.18 -1.46 -4.68
CA LEU A 71 8.81 -2.86 -4.94
C LEU A 71 7.62 -2.99 -5.89
N PHE A 72 6.64 -2.08 -5.83
CA PHE A 72 5.55 -2.05 -6.79
C PHE A 72 6.06 -1.96 -8.24
N PHE A 73 6.99 -1.04 -8.52
CA PHE A 73 7.57 -0.93 -9.85
C PHE A 73 8.44 -2.12 -10.24
N VAL A 74 9.15 -2.73 -9.28
CA VAL A 74 9.92 -3.95 -9.52
C VAL A 74 8.99 -5.10 -9.92
N VAL A 75 7.92 -5.34 -9.17
CA VAL A 75 6.93 -6.39 -9.48
C VAL A 75 6.23 -6.10 -10.81
N LEU A 76 5.87 -4.85 -11.07
CA LEU A 76 5.28 -4.45 -12.34
C LEU A 76 6.23 -4.74 -13.52
N ALA A 77 7.53 -4.45 -13.36
CA ALA A 77 8.52 -4.75 -14.38
C ALA A 77 8.66 -6.27 -14.62
N VAL A 78 8.63 -7.09 -13.55
CA VAL A 78 8.64 -8.55 -13.66
C VAL A 78 7.43 -9.09 -14.42
N ILE A 79 6.24 -8.53 -14.20
CA ILE A 79 5.01 -8.95 -14.91
C ILE A 79 5.04 -8.58 -16.41
N LEU A 80 5.73 -7.50 -16.76
CA LEU A 80 5.76 -6.97 -18.13
C LEU A 80 6.87 -7.55 -19.02
N VAL A 81 7.83 -8.29 -18.44
CA VAL A 81 8.97 -8.91 -19.13
C VAL A 81 8.73 -10.40 -19.29
#